data_AF-R0KB52-F1
#
_entry.id   AF-R0KB52-F1
#
_cell.length_a   1.000
_cell.length_b   1.000
_cell.length_c   1.000
_cell.angle_alpha   90.00
_cell.angle_beta   90.00
_cell.angle_gamma   90.00
#
_symmetry.space_group_name_H-M   'P 1'
#
loop_
_entity.id
_entity.type
_entity.pdbx_description
1 polymer ?
#
loop_
_entity_poly.entity_id
_entity_poly.type
_entity_poly.pdbx_seq_one_letter_code
_entity_poly.pdbx_strand_id
1 'polypeptide(L)'
;MKLLKLFGIVFFCGLLSPSRGVLSGLSCAVSPGAMQKVLSDAVIQNGLLQKHLQGLVLPNIMGDGGLLNSPTSITGLHLVRVRLPKLSVALLPGIGVQLAIAARLDLSGNCLVGLLSELIDISVDVTITANIKCTNFELGAVQVVIDDCFCILGAVKIKLLSGLLSLSVNDLVLNQLTATLPGLLCPVIDIIVNLVNIQFLGTLNAVIPVGTVGTIHYQLASLPFTSGLYLGMDLDGAVQQVGGSIIPHDSSASALPPLLDRLLVLGLRQSFLNAILSLLIQVQPQTFTCTPEAFSGAKQLQDAVLTLFPSGCSSCSMNSPLSIRIELFGKPLILLENNKATVELSVMIQVFIKRLDGSILNLLLLKADLGLNVHVSISGSSLVLALSLGR
;
A
#
# COMPACT_ATOMS: atom_id res chain seq x y z
N MET A 1 -40.17 39.21 -1.52
CA MET A 1 -38.81 38.98 -0.97
C MET A 1 -38.64 37.70 -0.11
N LYS A 2 -39.57 36.73 -0.11
CA LYS A 2 -39.40 35.46 0.65
C LYS A 2 -39.24 34.19 -0.21
N LEU A 3 -39.68 34.17 -1.47
CA LEU A 3 -39.52 32.99 -2.35
C LEU A 3 -38.13 32.84 -2.99
N LEU A 4 -37.38 33.93 -3.19
CA LEU A 4 -36.08 33.87 -3.87
C LEU A 4 -34.95 33.30 -3.00
N LYS A 5 -35.10 33.35 -1.66
CA LYS A 5 -34.13 32.77 -0.72
C LYS A 5 -34.27 31.25 -0.56
N LEU A 6 -35.44 30.68 -0.88
CA LEU A 6 -35.67 29.23 -0.76
C LEU A 6 -35.04 28.47 -1.95
N PHE A 7 -35.09 29.05 -3.15
CA PHE A 7 -34.45 28.47 -4.34
C PHE A 7 -32.92 28.46 -4.27
N GLY A 8 -32.31 29.45 -3.60
CA GLY A 8 -30.85 29.47 -3.38
C GLY A 8 -30.36 28.30 -2.53
N ILE A 9 -31.14 27.85 -1.54
CA ILE A 9 -30.76 26.72 -0.68
C ILE A 9 -30.98 25.38 -1.41
N VAL A 10 -32.06 25.23 -2.19
CA VAL A 10 -32.30 23.98 -2.93
C VAL A 10 -31.31 23.81 -4.09
N PHE A 11 -30.91 24.89 -4.76
CA PHE A 11 -29.93 24.82 -5.86
C PHE A 11 -28.50 24.60 -5.35
N PHE A 12 -28.13 25.14 -4.17
CA PHE A 12 -26.83 24.85 -3.56
C PHE A 12 -26.77 23.48 -2.86
N CYS A 13 -27.87 22.98 -2.31
CA CYS A 13 -27.92 21.64 -1.72
C CYS A 13 -28.06 20.51 -2.76
N GLY A 14 -28.53 20.81 -3.98
CA GLY A 14 -28.55 19.86 -5.11
C GLY A 14 -27.19 19.67 -5.79
N LEU A 15 -26.23 20.57 -5.55
CA LEU A 15 -24.85 20.47 -6.00
C LEU A 15 -23.94 19.73 -5.01
N LEU A 16 -24.42 19.50 -3.78
CA LEU A 16 -23.85 18.49 -2.90
C LEU A 16 -24.35 17.13 -3.39
N SER A 17 -23.77 16.67 -4.50
CA SER A 17 -23.68 15.23 -4.72
C SER A 17 -23.20 14.65 -3.39
N PRO A 18 -23.85 13.64 -2.80
CA PRO A 18 -23.17 12.86 -1.79
C PRO A 18 -21.97 12.32 -2.54
N SER A 19 -20.80 12.92 -2.31
CA SER A 19 -19.59 12.18 -2.47
C SER A 19 -19.85 10.97 -1.59
N ARG A 20 -20.18 9.85 -2.21
CA ARG A 20 -19.80 8.54 -1.71
C ARG A 20 -18.27 8.54 -1.74
N GLY A 21 -17.68 9.45 -0.96
CA GLY A 21 -16.29 9.51 -0.63
C GLY A 21 -16.16 8.27 0.21
N VAL A 22 -15.68 7.23 -0.45
CA VAL A 22 -15.50 5.96 0.20
C VAL A 22 -14.65 6.22 1.42
N LEU A 23 -15.17 5.67 2.49
CA LEU A 23 -14.69 5.83 3.82
C LEU A 23 -13.25 5.23 3.87
N SER A 24 -12.20 6.05 4.00
CA SER A 24 -10.79 5.66 4.09
C SER A 24 -10.17 6.00 5.47
N GLY A 25 -9.76 5.02 6.27
CA GLY A 25 -9.06 5.27 7.55
C GLY A 25 -7.55 5.52 7.41
N LEU A 26 -6.99 5.22 6.24
CA LEU A 26 -5.55 5.23 5.97
C LEU A 26 -5.28 5.83 4.60
N SER A 27 -4.28 6.69 4.49
CA SER A 27 -3.83 7.21 3.19
C SER A 27 -2.36 6.88 2.99
N CYS A 28 -1.95 6.66 1.75
CA CYS A 28 -0.60 6.27 1.38
C CYS A 28 -0.12 7.10 0.19
N ALA A 29 1.12 7.58 0.25
CA ALA A 29 1.81 8.22 -0.87
C ALA A 29 3.05 7.41 -1.25
N VAL A 30 3.16 7.07 -2.52
CA VAL A 30 4.30 6.33 -3.10
C VAL A 30 5.06 7.25 -4.05
N SER A 31 6.38 7.30 -3.91
CA SER A 31 7.24 8.08 -4.78
C SER A 31 7.38 7.48 -6.18
N PRO A 32 7.60 8.29 -7.23
CA PRO A 32 8.00 7.79 -8.54
C PRO A 32 9.26 6.91 -8.47
N GLY A 33 10.21 7.23 -7.59
CA GLY A 33 11.43 6.46 -7.39
C GLY A 33 11.18 5.06 -6.83
N ALA A 34 10.20 4.91 -5.92
CA ALA A 34 9.78 3.61 -5.41
C ALA A 34 9.17 2.75 -6.52
N MET A 35 8.28 3.34 -7.32
CA MET A 35 7.67 2.67 -8.46
C MET A 35 8.70 2.26 -9.51
N GLN A 36 9.64 3.16 -9.82
CA GLN A 36 10.75 2.89 -10.73
C GLN A 36 11.60 1.72 -10.23
N LYS A 37 11.87 1.64 -8.93
CA LYS A 37 12.64 0.51 -8.35
C LYS A 37 11.90 -0.81 -8.51
N VAL A 38 10.63 -0.88 -8.14
CA VAL A 38 9.80 -2.10 -8.26
C VAL A 38 9.70 -2.54 -9.72
N LEU A 39 9.41 -1.61 -10.64
CA LEU A 39 9.32 -1.93 -12.06
C LEU A 39 10.67 -2.32 -12.65
N SER A 40 11.76 -1.68 -12.24
CA SER A 40 13.11 -2.06 -12.67
C SER A 40 13.47 -3.46 -12.19
N ASP A 41 13.15 -3.82 -10.96
CA ASP A 41 13.41 -5.17 -10.44
C ASP A 41 12.57 -6.22 -11.20
N ALA A 42 11.30 -5.94 -11.48
CA ALA A 42 10.45 -6.82 -12.29
C ALA A 42 10.94 -6.97 -13.74
N VAL A 43 11.31 -5.88 -14.40
CA VAL A 43 11.70 -5.85 -15.81
C VAL A 43 13.13 -6.37 -16.02
N ILE A 44 14.07 -5.96 -15.17
CA ILE A 44 15.50 -6.20 -15.30
C ILE A 44 15.92 -7.45 -14.53
N GLN A 45 15.64 -7.54 -13.21
CA GLN A 45 16.17 -8.62 -12.39
C GLN A 45 15.47 -9.96 -12.65
N ASN A 46 14.14 -9.95 -12.78
CA ASN A 46 13.40 -11.17 -13.10
C ASN A 46 13.49 -11.55 -14.59
N GLY A 47 14.08 -10.67 -15.41
CA GLY A 47 14.25 -10.84 -16.85
C GLY A 47 12.93 -11.01 -17.59
N LEU A 48 11.80 -10.50 -17.05
CA LEU A 48 10.47 -10.71 -17.63
C LEU A 48 10.40 -10.21 -19.06
N LEU A 49 10.98 -9.03 -19.32
CA LEU A 49 11.01 -8.46 -20.66
C LEU A 49 11.85 -9.33 -21.60
N GLN A 50 13.05 -9.75 -21.17
CA GLN A 50 13.88 -10.62 -22.01
C GLN A 50 13.19 -11.96 -22.33
N LYS A 51 12.57 -12.61 -21.34
CA LYS A 51 11.89 -13.90 -21.51
C LYS A 51 10.72 -13.80 -22.49
N HIS A 52 9.88 -12.77 -22.36
CA HIS A 52 8.74 -12.58 -23.26
C HIS A 52 9.19 -12.16 -24.66
N LEU A 53 10.25 -11.37 -24.78
CA LEU A 53 10.78 -10.96 -26.09
C LEU A 53 11.51 -12.09 -26.83
N GLN A 54 12.17 -13.01 -26.12
CA GLN A 54 12.82 -14.17 -26.73
C GLN A 54 11.82 -15.16 -27.35
N GLY A 55 10.58 -15.19 -26.87
CA GLY A 55 9.50 -15.99 -27.44
C GLY A 55 8.86 -15.40 -28.70
N LEU A 56 9.24 -14.18 -29.10
CA LEU A 56 8.66 -13.51 -30.26
C LEU A 56 9.33 -13.95 -31.56
N VAL A 57 8.50 -14.28 -32.55
CA VAL A 57 8.94 -14.56 -33.91
C VAL A 57 8.86 -13.27 -34.73
N LEU A 58 9.99 -12.81 -35.25
CA LEU A 58 10.02 -11.68 -36.17
C LEU A 58 9.64 -12.15 -37.59
N PRO A 59 8.82 -11.39 -38.31
CA PRO A 59 8.48 -11.71 -39.69
C PRO A 59 9.73 -11.63 -40.58
N ASN A 60 9.75 -12.47 -41.61
CA ASN A 60 10.78 -12.39 -42.64
C ASN A 60 10.66 -11.06 -43.39
N ILE A 61 11.80 -10.47 -43.76
CA ILE A 61 11.85 -9.22 -44.50
C ILE A 61 12.15 -9.56 -45.96
N MET A 62 11.26 -9.19 -46.88
CA MET A 62 11.44 -9.42 -48.30
C MET A 62 11.50 -8.08 -49.03
N GLY A 63 12.50 -7.89 -49.87
CA GLY A 63 12.67 -6.72 -50.72
C GLY A 63 12.76 -7.13 -52.18
N ASP A 64 11.98 -6.47 -53.02
CA ASP A 64 11.81 -6.76 -54.46
C ASP A 64 13.07 -6.44 -55.33
N GLY A 65 14.20 -6.18 -54.67
CA GLY A 65 15.44 -5.74 -55.29
C GLY A 65 15.43 -4.25 -55.55
N GLY A 66 16.48 -3.56 -55.08
CA GLY A 66 16.72 -2.15 -55.40
C GLY A 66 17.20 -1.97 -56.84
N LEU A 67 18.01 -0.93 -57.08
CA LEU A 67 18.53 -0.52 -58.38
C LEU A 67 19.27 -1.62 -59.20
N LEU A 68 19.59 -2.77 -58.59
CA LEU A 68 20.31 -3.89 -59.20
C LEU A 68 19.42 -5.13 -59.47
N ASN A 69 18.11 -5.07 -59.23
CA ASN A 69 17.16 -6.20 -59.37
C ASN A 69 17.56 -7.49 -58.63
N SER A 70 18.43 -7.40 -57.62
CA SER A 70 18.80 -8.53 -56.78
C SER A 70 17.77 -8.67 -55.65
N PRO A 71 16.89 -9.68 -55.67
CA PRO A 71 15.93 -9.88 -54.59
C PRO A 71 16.70 -10.07 -53.29
N THR A 72 16.28 -9.35 -52.26
CA THR A 72 16.86 -9.46 -50.92
C THR A 72 15.83 -10.10 -50.00
N SER A 73 16.21 -11.16 -49.29
CA SER A 73 15.37 -11.75 -48.26
C SER A 73 16.14 -11.96 -46.97
N ILE A 74 15.58 -11.49 -45.86
CA ILE A 74 16.12 -11.70 -44.52
C ILE A 74 15.17 -12.67 -43.81
N THR A 75 15.71 -13.82 -43.40
CA THR A 75 14.94 -14.91 -42.81
C THR A 75 15.54 -15.35 -41.48
N GLY A 76 14.71 -15.92 -40.61
CA GLY A 76 15.16 -16.45 -39.32
C GLY A 76 15.65 -15.37 -38.36
N LEU A 77 15.10 -14.15 -38.47
CA LEU A 77 15.36 -13.09 -37.52
C LEU A 77 14.87 -13.51 -36.13
N HIS A 78 15.79 -13.50 -35.19
CA HIS A 78 15.50 -13.81 -33.79
C HIS A 78 16.27 -12.87 -32.87
N LEU A 79 15.73 -12.70 -31.68
CA LEU A 79 16.32 -11.86 -30.65
C LEU A 79 17.45 -12.61 -29.93
N VAL A 80 18.67 -12.11 -30.06
CA VAL A 80 19.85 -12.64 -29.38
C VAL A 80 19.92 -12.11 -27.95
N ARG A 81 19.74 -10.80 -27.78
CA ARG A 81 19.88 -10.14 -26.47
C ARG A 81 19.08 -8.86 -26.40
N VAL A 82 18.57 -8.58 -25.20
CA VAL A 82 18.02 -7.27 -24.82
C VAL A 82 18.99 -6.63 -23.84
N ARG A 83 19.40 -5.39 -24.10
CA ARG A 83 20.16 -4.58 -23.14
C ARG A 83 19.23 -3.46 -22.66
N LEU A 84 19.00 -3.40 -21.35
CA LEU A 84 18.06 -2.45 -20.74
C LEU A 84 18.84 -1.38 -19.98
N PRO A 85 19.32 -0.32 -20.66
CA PRO A 85 20.11 0.72 -20.02
C PRO A 85 19.30 1.59 -19.05
N LYS A 86 18.00 1.82 -19.28
CA LYS A 86 17.24 2.80 -18.48
C LYS A 86 15.74 2.53 -18.45
N LEU A 87 15.17 2.53 -17.25
CA LEU A 87 13.72 2.60 -17.00
C LEU A 87 13.46 3.85 -16.17
N SER A 88 12.45 4.64 -16.55
CA SER A 88 12.01 5.83 -15.79
C SER A 88 10.50 5.85 -15.63
N VAL A 89 10.05 6.38 -14.49
CA VAL A 89 8.63 6.54 -14.16
C VAL A 89 8.37 8.02 -13.90
N ALA A 90 7.34 8.55 -14.55
CA ALA A 90 6.81 9.89 -14.29
C ALA A 90 5.34 9.78 -13.88
N LEU A 91 4.90 10.68 -13.01
CA LEU A 91 3.51 10.77 -12.60
C LEU A 91 2.88 11.98 -13.28
N LEU A 92 1.80 11.75 -14.00
CA LEU A 92 1.07 12.78 -14.72
C LEU A 92 -0.21 13.08 -13.93
N PRO A 93 -0.36 14.29 -13.35
CA PRO A 93 -1.50 14.63 -12.50
C PRO A 93 -2.84 14.38 -13.19
N GLY A 94 -3.70 13.57 -12.58
CA GLY A 94 -5.04 13.25 -13.11
C GLY A 94 -5.08 12.37 -14.37
N ILE A 95 -3.92 12.02 -14.95
CA ILE A 95 -3.83 11.16 -16.14
C ILE A 95 -3.41 9.74 -15.71
N GLY A 96 -2.34 9.64 -14.92
CA GLY A 96 -1.83 8.36 -14.45
C GLY A 96 -0.31 8.31 -14.39
N VAL A 97 0.24 7.13 -14.64
CA VAL A 97 1.65 6.80 -14.52
C VAL A 97 2.22 6.64 -15.92
N GLN A 98 3.25 7.40 -16.27
CA GLN A 98 3.98 7.24 -17.51
C GLN A 98 5.24 6.43 -17.26
N LEU A 99 5.33 5.28 -17.92
CA LEU A 99 6.49 4.40 -17.92
C LEU A 99 7.27 4.60 -19.22
N ALA A 100 8.57 4.87 -19.14
CA ALA A 100 9.46 4.92 -20.29
C ALA A 100 10.62 3.93 -20.11
N ILE A 101 10.83 3.08 -21.12
CA ILE A 101 11.86 2.06 -21.16
C ILE A 101 12.73 2.30 -22.40
N ALA A 102 14.00 2.57 -22.18
CA ALA A 102 15.00 2.60 -23.25
C ALA A 102 15.73 1.25 -23.26
N ALA A 103 15.71 0.56 -24.40
CA ALA A 103 16.32 -0.73 -24.61
C ALA A 103 17.13 -0.77 -25.91
N ARG A 104 18.17 -1.61 -25.98
CA ARG A 104 18.84 -2.00 -27.21
C ARG A 104 18.56 -3.47 -27.47
N LEU A 105 18.00 -3.77 -28.63
CA LEU A 105 17.71 -5.12 -29.09
C LEU A 105 18.80 -5.54 -30.08
N ASP A 106 19.47 -6.65 -29.79
CA ASP A 106 20.40 -7.29 -30.70
C ASP A 106 19.68 -8.49 -31.35
N LEU A 107 19.48 -8.41 -32.67
CA LEU A 107 18.84 -9.41 -33.51
C LEU A 107 19.88 -10.06 -34.42
N SER A 108 19.68 -11.33 -34.76
CA SER A 108 20.50 -12.02 -35.74
C SER A 108 19.63 -12.85 -36.68
N GLY A 109 20.10 -13.06 -37.90
CA GLY A 109 19.37 -13.78 -38.93
C GLY A 109 20.23 -14.07 -40.16
N ASN A 110 19.59 -14.62 -41.19
CA ASN A 110 20.22 -14.90 -42.48
C ASN A 110 19.74 -13.90 -43.53
N CYS A 111 20.65 -13.21 -44.19
CA CYS A 111 20.40 -12.31 -45.30
C CYS A 111 20.80 -13.00 -46.61
N LEU A 112 19.85 -13.13 -47.53
CA LEU A 112 20.03 -13.63 -48.88
C LEU A 112 19.94 -12.46 -49.84
N VAL A 113 21.03 -12.15 -50.54
CA VAL A 113 21.05 -11.12 -51.61
C VAL A 113 21.38 -11.83 -52.92
N GLY A 114 20.38 -12.01 -53.78
CA GLY A 114 20.51 -12.83 -54.99
C GLY A 114 20.77 -14.31 -54.66
N LEU A 115 22.00 -14.80 -54.87
CA LEU A 115 22.43 -16.18 -54.59
C LEU A 115 23.37 -16.30 -53.38
N LEU A 116 23.72 -15.18 -52.74
CA LEU A 116 24.66 -15.15 -51.62
C LEU A 116 23.89 -15.17 -50.30
N SER A 117 24.24 -16.12 -49.43
CA SER A 117 23.69 -16.26 -48.07
C SER A 117 24.72 -15.83 -47.04
N GLU A 118 24.39 -14.84 -46.22
CA GLU A 118 25.28 -14.30 -45.20
C GLU A 118 24.52 -14.07 -43.88
N LEU A 119 25.25 -14.03 -42.76
CA LEU A 119 24.65 -13.64 -41.48
C LEU A 119 24.54 -12.13 -41.38
N ILE A 120 23.40 -11.69 -40.84
CA ILE A 120 23.10 -10.29 -40.56
C ILE A 120 22.84 -10.11 -39.06
N ASP A 121 23.59 -9.19 -38.46
CA ASP A 121 23.38 -8.76 -37.07
C ASP A 121 22.82 -7.34 -37.06
N ILE A 122 21.73 -7.14 -36.34
CA ILE A 122 21.03 -5.86 -36.25
C ILE A 122 20.94 -5.44 -34.79
N SER A 123 21.53 -4.31 -34.45
CA SER A 123 21.32 -3.66 -33.16
C SER A 123 20.38 -2.46 -33.34
N VAL A 124 19.23 -2.47 -32.67
CA VAL A 124 18.26 -1.37 -32.70
C VAL A 124 18.04 -0.81 -31.30
N ASP A 125 18.22 0.50 -31.16
CA ASP A 125 17.79 1.23 -29.97
C ASP A 125 16.29 1.49 -30.06
N VAL A 126 15.54 1.14 -29.01
CA VAL A 126 14.09 1.35 -28.91
C VAL A 126 13.75 2.10 -27.63
N THR A 127 12.82 3.04 -27.74
CA THR A 127 12.22 3.72 -26.59
C THR A 127 10.74 3.40 -26.56
N ILE A 128 10.31 2.68 -25.52
CA ILE A 128 8.91 2.31 -25.32
C ILE A 128 8.35 3.22 -24.24
N THR A 129 7.26 3.92 -24.56
CA THR A 129 6.52 4.77 -23.62
C THR A 129 5.11 4.22 -23.47
N ALA A 130 4.72 3.92 -22.24
CA ALA A 130 3.39 3.43 -21.91
C ALA A 130 2.74 4.34 -20.85
N ASN A 131 1.50 4.77 -21.11
CA ASN A 131 0.67 5.49 -20.16
C ASN A 131 -0.24 4.49 -19.46
N ILE A 132 -0.12 4.39 -18.13
CA ILE A 132 -0.81 3.43 -17.29
C ILE A 132 -1.78 4.20 -16.41
N LYS A 133 -3.04 3.75 -16.35
CA LYS A 133 -4.07 4.34 -15.50
C LYS A 133 -4.80 3.28 -14.68
N CYS A 134 -5.30 3.69 -13.53
CA CYS A 134 -6.24 2.88 -12.75
C CYS A 134 -7.66 3.27 -13.18
N THR A 135 -8.52 2.28 -13.44
CA THR A 135 -9.92 2.46 -13.82
C THR A 135 -10.82 1.47 -13.07
N ASN A 136 -12.13 1.58 -13.24
CA ASN A 136 -13.13 0.59 -12.79
C ASN A 136 -12.99 0.22 -11.31
N PHE A 137 -13.10 1.24 -10.43
CA PHE A 137 -13.11 0.99 -8.99
C PHE A 137 -14.46 0.39 -8.57
N GLU A 138 -14.44 -0.88 -8.15
CA GLU A 138 -15.60 -1.57 -7.59
C GLU A 138 -15.18 -2.39 -6.37
N LEU A 139 -15.86 -2.17 -5.23
CA LEU A 139 -15.69 -2.96 -3.99
C LEU A 139 -14.23 -3.14 -3.55
N GLY A 140 -13.41 -2.09 -3.63
CA GLY A 140 -12.00 -2.14 -3.20
C GLY A 140 -11.03 -2.77 -4.20
N ALA A 141 -11.50 -3.13 -5.40
CA ALA A 141 -10.67 -3.54 -6.51
C ALA A 141 -10.56 -2.41 -7.54
N VAL A 142 -9.41 -2.34 -8.22
CA VAL A 142 -9.17 -1.45 -9.37
C VAL A 142 -8.59 -2.25 -10.52
N GLN A 143 -8.84 -1.79 -11.72
CA GLN A 143 -8.20 -2.32 -12.92
C GLN A 143 -7.05 -1.39 -13.32
N VAL A 144 -5.85 -1.93 -13.44
CA VAL A 144 -4.72 -1.20 -14.03
C VAL A 144 -4.70 -1.51 -15.52
N VAL A 145 -4.81 -0.48 -16.35
CA VAL A 145 -4.84 -0.61 -17.81
C VAL A 145 -3.78 0.27 -18.45
N ILE A 146 -3.24 -0.19 -19.57
CA ILE A 146 -2.44 0.66 -20.45
C ILE A 146 -3.41 1.42 -21.35
N ASP A 147 -3.39 2.75 -21.26
CA ASP A 147 -4.20 3.62 -22.12
C ASP A 147 -3.58 3.75 -23.51
N ASP A 148 -2.29 4.06 -23.54
CA ASP A 148 -1.51 4.19 -24.75
C ASP A 148 -0.15 3.53 -24.58
N CYS A 149 0.34 2.90 -25.65
CA CYS A 149 1.71 2.43 -25.76
C CYS A 149 2.31 2.83 -27.11
N PHE A 150 3.46 3.49 -27.06
CA PHE A 150 4.22 3.91 -28.23
C PHE A 150 5.62 3.32 -28.17
N CYS A 151 6.11 2.85 -29.31
CA CYS A 151 7.50 2.43 -29.46
C CYS A 151 8.15 3.26 -30.56
N ILE A 152 9.21 3.97 -30.21
CA ILE A 152 10.01 4.77 -31.13
C ILE A 152 11.34 4.07 -31.36
N LEU A 153 11.70 3.87 -32.63
CA LEU A 153 13.01 3.37 -33.00
C LEU A 153 14.01 4.52 -33.03
N GLY A 154 15.15 4.30 -32.39
CA GLY A 154 16.31 5.19 -32.40
C GLY A 154 17.34 4.72 -33.42
N ALA A 155 18.61 4.71 -33.02
CA ALA A 155 19.70 4.29 -33.89
C ALA A 155 19.60 2.79 -34.25
N VAL A 156 19.65 2.49 -35.54
CA VAL A 156 19.78 1.13 -36.07
C VAL A 156 21.20 0.95 -36.61
N LYS A 157 21.87 -0.11 -36.17
CA LYS A 157 23.18 -0.53 -36.67
C LYS A 157 23.06 -1.93 -37.24
N ILE A 158 23.33 -2.05 -38.52
CA ILE A 158 23.32 -3.32 -39.23
C ILE A 158 24.76 -3.70 -39.49
N LYS A 159 25.09 -4.99 -39.35
CA LYS A 159 26.37 -5.57 -39.71
C LYS A 159 26.14 -6.81 -40.54
N LEU A 160 26.77 -6.87 -41.71
CA LEU A 160 26.87 -8.07 -42.53
C LEU A 160 28.26 -8.68 -42.35
N LEU A 161 28.34 -10.00 -42.40
CA LEU A 161 29.63 -10.72 -42.32
C LEU A 161 30.63 -10.27 -43.40
N SER A 162 30.15 -9.98 -44.61
CA SER A 162 30.99 -9.46 -45.71
C SER A 162 31.46 -8.02 -45.51
N GLY A 163 30.89 -7.28 -44.55
CA GLY A 163 31.16 -5.86 -44.33
C GLY A 163 30.57 -4.92 -45.39
N LEU A 164 29.87 -5.45 -46.40
CA LEU A 164 29.33 -4.67 -47.52
C LEU A 164 27.81 -4.43 -47.36
N LEU A 165 27.45 -3.34 -46.70
CA LEU A 165 26.04 -2.93 -46.54
C LEU A 165 25.61 -2.04 -47.70
N SER A 166 24.67 -2.51 -48.53
CA SER A 166 24.01 -1.62 -49.49
C SER A 166 22.96 -0.76 -48.79
N LEU A 167 22.80 0.49 -49.26
CA LEU A 167 21.79 1.42 -48.73
C LEU A 167 20.36 0.83 -48.82
N SER A 168 20.07 0.04 -49.86
CA SER A 168 18.79 -0.63 -50.06
C SER A 168 18.41 -1.62 -48.95
N VAL A 169 19.39 -2.35 -48.39
CA VAL A 169 19.15 -3.28 -47.28
C VAL A 169 18.87 -2.51 -46.00
N ASN A 170 19.55 -1.38 -45.79
CA ASN A 170 19.35 -0.53 -44.63
C ASN A 170 17.93 0.05 -44.59
N ASP A 171 17.46 0.64 -45.70
CA ASP A 171 16.12 1.22 -45.78
C ASP A 171 15.02 0.15 -45.63
N LEU A 172 15.22 -1.02 -46.23
CA LEU A 172 14.30 -2.16 -46.11
C LEU A 172 14.16 -2.63 -44.66
N VAL A 173 15.29 -2.85 -43.98
CA VAL A 173 15.31 -3.28 -42.57
C VAL A 173 14.68 -2.21 -41.68
N LEU A 174 15.03 -0.94 -41.88
CA LEU A 174 14.49 0.17 -41.09
C LEU A 174 12.96 0.26 -41.22
N ASN A 175 12.44 0.23 -42.46
CA ASN A 175 11.00 0.31 -42.71
C ASN A 175 10.25 -0.85 -42.08
N GLN A 176 10.75 -2.09 -42.26
CA GLN A 176 10.10 -3.27 -41.73
C GLN A 176 10.14 -3.31 -40.19
N LEU A 177 11.28 -2.99 -39.57
CA LEU A 177 11.40 -2.93 -38.11
C LEU A 177 10.51 -1.83 -37.52
N THR A 178 10.42 -0.67 -38.19
CA THR A 178 9.54 0.43 -37.75
C THR A 178 8.08 0.03 -37.78
N ALA A 179 7.65 -0.74 -38.78
CA ALA A 179 6.29 -1.26 -38.87
C ALA A 179 6.01 -2.40 -37.88
N THR A 180 7.01 -3.24 -37.59
CA THR A 180 6.80 -4.50 -36.84
C THR A 180 7.03 -4.35 -35.34
N LEU A 181 8.11 -3.69 -34.92
CA LEU A 181 8.52 -3.66 -33.51
C LEU A 181 7.46 -3.04 -32.58
N PRO A 182 6.75 -1.95 -32.93
CA PRO A 182 5.69 -1.43 -32.07
C PRO A 182 4.58 -2.45 -31.80
N GLY A 183 4.16 -3.20 -32.83
CA GLY A 183 3.14 -4.25 -32.71
C GLY A 183 3.58 -5.46 -31.89
N LEU A 184 4.88 -5.64 -31.66
CA LEU A 184 5.45 -6.73 -30.87
C LEU A 184 5.81 -6.31 -29.44
N LEU A 185 6.37 -5.12 -29.26
CA LEU A 185 6.89 -4.65 -27.99
C LEU A 185 5.79 -4.18 -27.05
N CYS A 186 4.78 -3.48 -27.56
CA CYS A 186 3.68 -2.95 -26.73
C CYS A 186 2.86 -4.05 -26.03
N PRO A 187 2.47 -5.15 -26.71
CA PRO A 187 1.83 -6.29 -26.04
C PRO A 187 2.68 -6.92 -24.93
N VAL A 188 4.01 -6.94 -25.09
CA VAL A 188 4.89 -7.46 -24.03
C VAL A 188 4.91 -6.53 -22.81
N ILE A 189 4.88 -5.21 -23.02
CA ILE A 189 4.73 -4.27 -21.90
C ILE A 189 3.38 -4.46 -21.20
N ASP A 190 2.30 -4.69 -21.95
CA ASP A 190 0.98 -4.99 -21.38
C ASP A 190 1.01 -6.22 -20.47
N ILE A 191 1.65 -7.31 -20.89
CA ILE A 191 1.82 -8.51 -20.06
C ILE A 191 2.60 -8.18 -18.77
N ILE A 192 3.68 -7.41 -18.86
CA ILE A 192 4.49 -7.05 -17.69
C ILE A 192 3.68 -6.19 -16.71
N VAL A 193 2.97 -5.18 -17.21
CA VAL A 193 2.12 -4.31 -16.37
C VAL A 193 1.02 -5.13 -15.71
N ASN A 194 0.39 -6.05 -16.42
CA ASN A 194 -0.61 -6.95 -15.86
C ASN A 194 -0.06 -7.88 -14.77
N LEU A 195 1.15 -8.40 -14.93
CA LEU A 195 1.82 -9.21 -13.89
C LEU A 195 2.10 -8.39 -12.63
N VAL A 196 2.62 -7.17 -12.79
CA VAL A 196 2.87 -6.26 -11.66
C VAL A 196 1.55 -5.84 -11.00
N ASN A 197 0.48 -5.64 -11.78
CA ASN A 197 -0.85 -5.35 -11.28
C ASN A 197 -1.36 -6.46 -10.35
N ILE A 198 -1.24 -7.73 -10.76
CA ILE A 198 -1.65 -8.87 -9.93
C ILE A 198 -0.92 -8.87 -8.58
N GLN A 199 0.40 -8.64 -8.60
CA GLN A 199 1.20 -8.58 -7.38
C GLN A 199 0.80 -7.39 -6.50
N PHE A 200 0.62 -6.22 -7.11
CA PHE A 200 0.24 -5.00 -6.41
C PHE A 200 -1.14 -5.11 -5.77
N LEU A 201 -2.16 -5.54 -6.51
CA LEU A 201 -3.52 -5.75 -5.98
C LEU A 201 -3.55 -6.80 -4.87
N GLY A 202 -2.72 -7.85 -4.97
CA GLY A 202 -2.56 -8.84 -3.92
C GLY A 202 -2.03 -8.26 -2.58
N THR A 203 -1.39 -7.09 -2.60
CA THR A 203 -0.93 -6.41 -1.38
C THR A 203 -1.95 -5.44 -0.79
N LEU A 204 -2.85 -4.88 -1.62
CA LEU A 204 -3.79 -3.85 -1.19
C LEU A 204 -5.09 -4.42 -0.59
N ASN A 205 -5.43 -5.66 -0.93
CA ASN A 205 -6.55 -6.38 -0.35
C ASN A 205 -6.03 -7.51 0.55
N ALA A 206 -5.87 -7.23 1.84
CA ALA A 206 -5.25 -8.14 2.79
C ALA A 206 -5.99 -8.19 4.12
N VAL A 207 -6.14 -9.40 4.67
CA VAL A 207 -6.66 -9.60 6.02
C VAL A 207 -5.50 -9.94 6.94
N ILE A 208 -5.21 -9.04 7.87
CA ILE A 208 -4.09 -9.18 8.81
C ILE A 208 -4.63 -9.57 10.19
N PRO A 209 -4.22 -10.70 10.78
CA PRO A 209 -4.61 -11.07 12.13
C PRO A 209 -3.96 -10.14 13.16
N VAL A 210 -4.74 -9.71 14.14
CA VAL A 210 -4.29 -8.90 15.27
C VAL A 210 -4.33 -9.77 16.51
N GLY A 211 -3.25 -10.51 16.74
CA GLY A 211 -3.16 -11.52 17.80
C GLY A 211 -4.26 -12.57 17.67
N THR A 212 -4.88 -12.94 18.79
CA THR A 212 -6.02 -13.86 18.86
C THR A 212 -7.36 -13.14 19.04
N VAL A 213 -7.36 -11.81 19.02
CA VAL A 213 -8.52 -10.98 19.42
C VAL A 213 -9.32 -10.46 18.24
N GLY A 214 -8.76 -10.48 17.03
CA GLY A 214 -9.47 -10.09 15.81
C GLY A 214 -8.58 -9.98 14.57
N THR A 215 -9.08 -9.28 13.56
CA THR A 215 -8.43 -9.07 12.27
C THR A 215 -8.60 -7.62 11.80
N ILE A 216 -7.71 -7.17 10.92
CA ILE A 216 -7.89 -5.92 10.17
C ILE A 216 -7.95 -6.30 8.69
N HIS A 217 -9.04 -5.93 8.03
CA HIS A 217 -9.19 -6.09 6.60
C HIS A 217 -8.86 -4.77 5.90
N TYR A 218 -7.73 -4.75 5.20
CA TYR A 218 -7.30 -3.65 4.35
C TYR A 218 -7.85 -3.84 2.94
N GLN A 219 -8.37 -2.76 2.36
CA GLN A 219 -8.84 -2.69 0.98
C GLN A 219 -8.69 -1.27 0.45
N LEU A 220 -8.70 -1.07 -0.88
CA LEU A 220 -8.78 0.28 -1.42
C LEU A 220 -10.12 0.92 -1.08
N ALA A 221 -10.06 2.15 -0.59
CA ALA A 221 -11.25 2.98 -0.43
C ALA A 221 -11.58 3.69 -1.74
N SER A 222 -10.59 4.22 -2.45
CA SER A 222 -10.84 4.98 -3.67
C SER A 222 -9.91 4.58 -4.81
N LEU A 223 -10.18 5.11 -6.00
CA LEU A 223 -9.29 4.97 -7.13
C LEU A 223 -7.95 5.67 -6.81
N PRO A 224 -6.79 5.00 -6.96
CA PRO A 224 -5.50 5.65 -6.83
C PRO A 224 -5.39 6.86 -7.76
N PHE A 225 -4.78 7.93 -7.26
CA PHE A 225 -4.63 9.19 -7.99
C PHE A 225 -3.19 9.64 -8.06
N THR A 226 -2.83 10.36 -9.11
CA THR A 226 -1.50 10.91 -9.31
C THR A 226 -1.51 12.41 -9.05
N SER A 227 -0.60 12.89 -8.20
CA SER A 227 -0.44 14.32 -7.91
C SER A 227 0.63 15.00 -8.77
N GLY A 228 1.41 14.22 -9.53
CA GLY A 228 2.64 14.63 -10.21
C GLY A 228 3.90 14.42 -9.37
N LEU A 229 3.77 14.45 -8.04
CA LEU A 229 4.87 14.22 -7.10
C LEU A 229 4.84 12.83 -6.47
N TYR A 230 3.64 12.25 -6.34
CA TYR A 230 3.42 10.94 -5.74
C TYR A 230 2.15 10.27 -6.29
N LEU A 231 2.09 8.96 -6.15
CA LEU A 231 0.89 8.15 -6.34
C LEU A 231 0.20 8.05 -4.99
N GLY A 232 -0.98 8.66 -4.89
CA GLY A 232 -1.83 8.65 -3.71
C GLY A 232 -2.81 7.47 -3.74
N MET A 233 -2.95 6.81 -2.61
CA MET A 233 -3.91 5.72 -2.42
C MET A 233 -4.61 5.89 -1.09
N ASP A 234 -5.92 5.81 -1.11
CA ASP A 234 -6.75 5.77 0.09
C ASP A 234 -7.18 4.34 0.35
N LEU A 235 -6.94 3.88 1.57
CA LEU A 235 -7.23 2.54 2.05
C LEU A 235 -8.29 2.61 3.15
N ASP A 236 -9.19 1.64 3.14
CA ASP A 236 -10.07 1.34 4.26
C ASP A 236 -9.46 0.21 5.08
N GLY A 237 -9.66 0.25 6.39
CA GLY A 237 -9.10 -0.69 7.35
C GLY A 237 -10.18 -1.18 8.31
N ALA A 238 -11.00 -2.13 7.87
CA ALA A 238 -12.09 -2.62 8.71
C ALA A 238 -11.53 -3.46 9.87
N VAL A 239 -11.64 -2.92 11.09
CA VAL A 239 -11.21 -3.59 12.32
C VAL A 239 -12.32 -4.52 12.79
N GLN A 240 -12.08 -5.83 12.76
CA GLN A 240 -13.04 -6.87 13.11
C GLN A 240 -12.64 -7.61 14.39
N GLN A 241 -13.59 -7.80 15.29
CA GLN A 241 -13.43 -8.62 16.49
C GLN A 241 -13.65 -10.11 16.20
N VAL A 242 -13.13 -10.98 17.07
CA VAL A 242 -13.55 -12.39 17.11
C VAL A 242 -15.07 -12.45 17.27
N GLY A 243 -15.75 -13.07 16.31
CA GLY A 243 -17.22 -13.05 16.20
C GLY A 243 -17.76 -12.16 15.07
N GLY A 244 -16.91 -11.49 14.30
CA GLY A 244 -17.25 -10.81 13.05
C GLY A 244 -17.81 -9.39 13.19
N SER A 245 -17.91 -8.86 14.41
CA SER A 245 -18.38 -7.49 14.65
C SER A 245 -17.31 -6.47 14.28
N ILE A 246 -17.68 -5.45 13.51
CA ILE A 246 -16.78 -4.36 13.09
C ILE A 246 -16.75 -3.26 14.15
N ILE A 247 -15.56 -2.80 14.52
CA ILE A 247 -15.38 -1.64 15.42
C ILE A 247 -15.48 -0.36 14.59
N PRO A 248 -16.50 0.49 14.84
CA PRO A 248 -16.70 1.71 14.07
C PRO A 248 -15.56 2.70 14.32
N HIS A 249 -15.09 3.32 13.24
CA HIS A 249 -14.13 4.41 13.29
C HIS A 249 -14.38 5.38 12.12
N ASP A 250 -13.88 6.60 12.25
CA ASP A 250 -13.85 7.55 11.13
C ASP A 250 -12.84 7.05 10.09
N SER A 251 -13.39 6.74 8.94
CA SER A 251 -12.65 6.38 7.74
C SER A 251 -12.77 7.56 6.79
N SER A 252 -12.14 8.69 7.05
CA SER A 252 -11.99 9.74 6.02
C SER A 252 -10.52 9.95 5.70
N ALA A 253 -10.22 10.27 4.43
CA ALA A 253 -8.84 10.32 3.94
C ALA A 253 -7.94 11.17 4.86
N SER A 254 -6.75 10.67 5.15
CA SER A 254 -5.78 11.35 6.01
C SER A 254 -5.00 12.39 5.23
N ALA A 255 -4.74 13.56 5.85
CA ALA A 255 -3.81 14.51 5.28
C ALA A 255 -2.41 13.87 5.22
N LEU A 256 -1.87 13.72 4.01
CA LEU A 256 -0.56 13.14 3.80
C LEU A 256 0.52 14.22 3.98
N PRO A 257 1.58 13.95 4.77
CA PRO A 257 2.72 14.85 4.83
C PRO A 257 3.47 14.83 3.49
N PRO A 258 4.29 15.86 3.20
CA PRO A 258 5.08 15.89 1.99
C PRO A 258 6.07 14.71 1.98
N LEU A 259 6.28 14.12 0.81
CA LEU A 259 7.03 12.87 0.67
C LEU A 259 8.53 13.01 1.00
N LEU A 260 9.11 14.22 0.90
CA LEU A 260 10.46 14.61 1.35
C LEU A 260 11.52 13.50 1.18
N ASP A 261 11.80 13.12 -0.08
CA ASP A 261 12.76 12.07 -0.49
C ASP A 261 12.53 10.65 0.06
N ARG A 262 11.41 10.41 0.75
CA ARG A 262 11.01 9.07 1.17
C ARG A 262 10.38 8.30 0.02
N LEU A 263 10.53 6.98 0.05
CA LEU A 263 9.93 6.10 -0.95
C LEU A 263 8.42 5.94 -0.75
N LEU A 264 7.98 5.98 0.50
CA LEU A 264 6.63 5.70 0.96
C LEU A 264 6.32 6.57 2.18
N VAL A 265 5.10 7.09 2.24
CA VAL A 265 4.54 7.76 3.41
C VAL A 265 3.16 7.18 3.69
N LEU A 266 2.88 6.88 4.95
CA LEU A 266 1.59 6.39 5.42
C LEU A 266 1.00 7.38 6.42
N GLY A 267 -0.24 7.81 6.17
CA GLY A 267 -1.06 8.60 7.08
C GLY A 267 -2.09 7.69 7.75
N LEU A 268 -2.13 7.73 9.08
CA LEU A 268 -3.05 6.97 9.91
C LEU A 268 -3.89 7.93 10.74
N ARG A 269 -5.22 7.78 10.72
CA ARG A 269 -6.08 8.56 11.61
C ARG A 269 -6.06 8.05 13.04
N GLN A 270 -6.24 8.98 13.97
CA GLN A 270 -6.44 8.69 15.38
C GLN A 270 -7.63 7.74 15.62
N SER A 271 -8.74 7.94 14.90
CA SER A 271 -9.93 7.09 14.97
C SER A 271 -9.64 5.62 14.64
N PHE A 272 -8.85 5.37 13.60
CA PHE A 272 -8.44 4.03 13.20
C PHE A 272 -7.56 3.37 14.27
N LEU A 273 -6.58 4.11 14.80
CA LEU A 273 -5.75 3.60 15.91
C LEU A 273 -6.57 3.34 17.19
N ASN A 274 -7.59 4.16 17.48
CA ASN A 274 -8.50 3.92 18.60
C ASN A 274 -9.27 2.60 18.47
N ALA A 275 -9.73 2.27 17.25
CA ALA A 275 -10.40 1.00 16.99
C ALA A 275 -9.44 -0.19 17.20
N ILE A 276 -8.20 -0.08 16.71
CA ILE A 276 -7.16 -1.10 16.92
C ILE A 276 -6.82 -1.25 18.41
N LEU A 277 -6.66 -0.15 19.15
CA LEU A 277 -6.35 -0.20 20.58
C LEU A 277 -7.50 -0.79 21.38
N SER A 278 -8.75 -0.49 21.02
CA SER A 278 -9.93 -1.11 21.63
C SER A 278 -9.98 -2.62 21.39
N LEU A 279 -9.42 -3.10 20.29
CA LEU A 279 -9.29 -4.52 19.99
C LEU A 279 -8.16 -5.17 20.82
N LEU A 280 -7.00 -4.52 20.88
CA LEU A 280 -5.78 -5.03 21.51
C LEU A 280 -5.80 -4.99 23.05
N ILE A 281 -6.26 -3.87 23.62
CA ILE A 281 -6.24 -3.64 25.07
C ILE A 281 -7.57 -4.13 25.64
N GLN A 282 -7.69 -5.45 25.76
CA GLN A 282 -8.77 -6.10 26.50
C GLN A 282 -8.20 -6.60 27.83
N VAL A 283 -8.06 -5.71 28.80
CA VAL A 283 -7.61 -6.08 30.14
C VAL A 283 -8.73 -6.85 30.82
N GLN A 284 -8.54 -8.15 31.05
CA GLN A 284 -9.47 -8.93 31.88
C GLN A 284 -9.49 -8.36 33.30
N PRO A 285 -10.66 -8.33 33.97
CA PRO A 285 -10.75 -7.88 35.34
C PRO A 285 -9.78 -8.66 36.23
N GLN A 286 -8.80 -7.98 36.80
CA GLN A 286 -7.83 -8.60 37.70
C GLN A 286 -8.33 -8.47 39.12
N THR A 287 -8.45 -9.59 39.82
CA THR A 287 -8.81 -9.60 41.24
C THR A 287 -7.70 -10.25 42.02
N PHE A 288 -7.20 -9.56 43.04
CA PHE A 288 -6.16 -10.07 43.93
C PHE A 288 -6.43 -9.65 45.37
N THR A 289 -5.89 -10.43 46.30
CA THR A 289 -5.97 -10.12 47.72
C THR A 289 -4.95 -9.04 48.06
N CYS A 290 -5.34 -8.09 48.90
CA CYS A 290 -4.48 -7.02 49.37
C CYS A 290 -3.45 -7.59 50.36
N THR A 291 -2.30 -8.01 49.86
CA THR A 291 -1.19 -8.51 50.68
C THR A 291 0.13 -7.85 50.25
N PRO A 292 1.14 -7.78 51.13
CA PRO A 292 2.45 -7.19 50.81
C PRO A 292 3.16 -7.88 49.64
N GLU A 293 2.85 -9.15 49.39
CA GLU A 293 3.38 -9.94 48.27
C GLU A 293 2.76 -9.51 46.94
N ALA A 294 1.50 -9.04 46.95
CA ALA A 294 0.81 -8.54 45.76
C ALA A 294 1.28 -7.13 45.35
N PHE A 295 1.45 -6.22 46.32
CA PHE A 295 2.04 -4.89 46.10
C PHE A 295 2.58 -4.26 47.38
N SER A 296 3.63 -3.45 47.25
CA SER A 296 4.38 -2.87 48.38
C SER A 296 3.54 -1.96 49.29
N GLY A 297 2.48 -1.33 48.76
CA GLY A 297 1.59 -0.43 49.50
C GLY A 297 0.45 -1.10 50.28
N ALA A 298 0.37 -2.43 50.31
CA ALA A 298 -0.80 -3.15 50.83
C ALA A 298 -1.13 -2.85 52.30
N LYS A 299 -0.11 -2.81 53.17
CA LYS A 299 -0.31 -2.51 54.61
C LYS A 299 -0.85 -1.10 54.82
N GLN A 300 -0.28 -0.12 54.13
CA GLN A 300 -0.72 1.27 54.21
C GLN A 300 -2.16 1.44 53.74
N LEU A 301 -2.55 0.72 52.69
CA LEU A 301 -3.94 0.74 52.21
C LEU A 301 -4.90 0.08 53.22
N GLN A 302 -4.52 -1.07 53.81
CA GLN A 302 -5.31 -1.71 54.86
C GLN A 302 -5.54 -0.77 56.04
N ASP A 303 -4.47 -0.15 56.54
CA ASP A 303 -4.53 0.80 57.65
C ASP A 303 -5.42 2.00 57.30
N ALA A 304 -5.25 2.58 56.11
CA ALA A 304 -6.09 3.69 55.64
C ALA A 304 -7.58 3.31 55.55
N VAL A 305 -7.89 2.12 55.02
CA VAL A 305 -9.28 1.65 54.95
C VAL A 305 -9.87 1.42 56.35
N LEU A 306 -9.06 0.92 57.30
CA LEU A 306 -9.50 0.75 58.70
C LEU A 306 -9.89 2.08 59.35
N THR A 307 -9.21 3.17 59.00
CA THR A 307 -9.57 4.52 59.51
C THR A 307 -10.90 5.05 58.97
N LEU A 308 -11.42 4.52 57.87
CA LEU A 308 -12.69 4.96 57.28
C LEU A 308 -13.91 4.39 58.02
N PHE A 309 -13.74 3.37 58.88
CA PHE A 309 -14.86 2.80 59.61
C PHE A 309 -15.31 3.70 60.76
N PRO A 310 -16.62 4.00 60.87
CA PRO A 310 -17.14 4.74 62.00
C PRO A 310 -16.85 4.00 63.32
N SER A 311 -16.40 4.75 64.33
CA SER A 311 -16.22 4.23 65.68
C SER A 311 -17.55 3.66 66.21
N GLY A 312 -17.61 2.34 66.42
CA GLY A 312 -18.80 1.64 66.91
C GLY A 312 -19.52 0.74 65.88
N CYS A 313 -19.03 0.63 64.63
CA CYS A 313 -19.61 -0.30 63.67
C CYS A 313 -19.22 -1.77 63.98
N SER A 314 -20.02 -2.45 64.79
CA SER A 314 -19.83 -3.86 65.16
C SER A 314 -19.92 -4.83 63.97
N SER A 315 -20.67 -4.47 62.93
CA SER A 315 -20.84 -5.21 61.68
C SER A 315 -19.74 -4.94 60.63
N CYS A 316 -18.83 -3.99 60.91
CA CYS A 316 -17.69 -3.64 60.05
C CYS A 316 -16.38 -4.35 60.46
N SER A 317 -16.44 -5.37 61.31
CA SER A 317 -15.24 -6.11 61.72
C SER A 317 -14.54 -6.75 60.51
N MET A 318 -13.24 -6.47 60.36
CA MET A 318 -12.43 -6.92 59.24
C MET A 318 -11.97 -8.38 59.45
N ASN A 319 -12.92 -9.31 59.50
CA ASN A 319 -12.65 -10.73 59.73
C ASN A 319 -12.18 -11.46 58.46
N SER A 320 -12.17 -10.77 57.31
CA SER A 320 -11.82 -11.34 56.02
C SER A 320 -10.90 -10.37 55.27
N PRO A 321 -9.94 -10.89 54.49
CA PRO A 321 -8.92 -10.05 53.87
C PRO A 321 -9.51 -9.13 52.79
N LEU A 322 -8.95 -7.92 52.69
CA LEU A 322 -9.29 -6.97 51.62
C LEU A 322 -8.95 -7.58 50.26
N SER A 323 -9.86 -7.41 49.31
CA SER A 323 -9.67 -7.77 47.91
C SER A 323 -9.78 -6.52 47.06
N ILE A 324 -8.94 -6.46 46.02
CA ILE A 324 -8.92 -5.37 45.05
C ILE A 324 -9.24 -5.98 43.70
N ARG A 325 -10.24 -5.43 43.02
CA ARG A 325 -10.55 -5.72 41.64
C ARG A 325 -10.26 -4.49 40.79
N ILE A 326 -9.47 -4.67 39.75
CA ILE A 326 -9.14 -3.64 38.77
C ILE A 326 -9.70 -4.08 37.43
N GLU A 327 -10.50 -3.21 36.80
CA GLU A 327 -11.04 -3.46 35.47
C GLU A 327 -10.96 -2.20 34.61
N LEU A 328 -10.85 -2.40 33.29
CA LEU A 328 -10.88 -1.29 32.35
C LEU A 328 -12.27 -0.64 32.35
N PHE A 329 -12.32 0.68 32.45
CA PHE A 329 -13.55 1.45 32.41
C PHE A 329 -13.66 2.21 31.07
N GLY A 330 -14.47 1.70 30.15
CA GLY A 330 -14.60 2.28 28.81
C GLY A 330 -13.52 1.79 27.84
N LYS A 331 -13.33 2.51 26.73
CA LYS A 331 -12.39 2.12 25.66
C LYS A 331 -11.09 2.93 25.76
N PRO A 332 -9.93 2.32 25.47
CA PRO A 332 -8.67 3.04 25.39
C PRO A 332 -8.72 4.05 24.25
N LEU A 333 -8.15 5.24 24.46
CA LEU A 333 -8.07 6.29 23.45
C LEU A 333 -6.62 6.71 23.25
N ILE A 334 -6.16 6.74 22.01
CA ILE A 334 -4.92 7.42 21.63
C ILE A 334 -5.24 8.85 21.20
N LEU A 335 -4.42 9.78 21.65
CA LEU A 335 -4.39 11.17 21.26
C LEU A 335 -3.10 11.40 20.48
N LEU A 336 -3.24 11.81 19.23
CA LEU A 336 -2.13 12.16 18.35
C LEU A 336 -1.99 13.68 18.30
N GLU A 337 -0.86 14.17 18.80
CA GLU A 337 -0.45 15.56 18.77
C GLU A 337 0.83 15.69 17.92
N ASN A 338 1.23 16.93 17.63
CA ASN A 338 2.47 17.14 16.88
C ASN A 338 3.67 16.56 17.65
N ASN A 339 4.37 15.59 17.04
CA ASN A 339 5.51 14.87 17.62
C ASN A 339 5.24 14.14 18.95
N LYS A 340 3.97 13.90 19.31
CA LYS A 340 3.61 13.27 20.58
C LYS A 340 2.38 12.40 20.41
N ALA A 341 2.40 11.24 21.05
CA ALA A 341 1.25 10.35 21.13
C ALA A 341 1.04 9.92 22.58
N THR A 342 -0.20 9.99 23.04
CA THR A 342 -0.58 9.64 24.41
C THR A 342 -1.76 8.67 24.38
N VAL A 343 -1.74 7.62 25.18
CA VAL A 343 -2.88 6.72 25.38
C VAL A 343 -3.52 7.00 26.73
N GLU A 344 -4.80 7.32 26.70
CA GLU A 344 -5.65 7.50 27.88
C GLU A 344 -6.37 6.18 28.19
N LEU A 345 -6.17 5.71 29.42
CA LEU A 345 -6.84 4.53 29.97
C LEU A 345 -7.58 4.92 31.24
N SER A 346 -8.87 4.67 31.28
CA SER A 346 -9.64 4.74 32.52
C SER A 346 -9.74 3.34 33.13
N VAL A 347 -9.47 3.22 34.43
CA VAL A 347 -9.64 1.98 35.19
C VAL A 347 -10.56 2.20 36.37
N MET A 348 -11.40 1.21 36.65
CA MET A 348 -12.22 1.13 37.84
C MET A 348 -11.52 0.22 38.86
N ILE A 349 -11.30 0.74 40.06
CA ILE A 349 -10.67 0.04 41.17
C ILE A 349 -11.73 -0.14 42.25
N GLN A 350 -12.13 -1.39 42.47
CA GLN A 350 -13.09 -1.79 43.48
C GLN A 350 -12.34 -2.43 44.64
N VAL A 351 -12.44 -1.83 45.82
CA VAL A 351 -11.92 -2.39 47.08
C VAL A 351 -13.09 -2.98 47.85
N PHE A 352 -13.02 -4.26 48.16
CA PHE A 352 -14.13 -4.99 48.76
C PHE A 352 -13.66 -6.08 49.72
N ILE A 353 -14.56 -6.53 50.58
CA ILE A 353 -14.37 -7.69 51.45
C ILE A 353 -15.29 -8.80 50.96
N LYS A 354 -14.72 -9.98 50.74
CA LYS A 354 -15.51 -11.19 50.50
C LYS A 354 -15.76 -11.88 51.83
N ARG A 355 -17.02 -11.91 52.27
CA ARG A 355 -17.43 -12.55 53.53
C ARG A 355 -17.48 -14.08 53.37
N LEU A 356 -17.47 -14.78 54.51
CA LEU A 356 -17.52 -16.25 54.56
C LEU A 356 -18.81 -16.84 53.95
N ASP A 357 -19.90 -16.08 53.95
CA ASP A 357 -21.18 -16.43 53.30
C ASP A 357 -21.17 -16.23 51.77
N GLY A 358 -20.04 -15.76 51.22
CA GLY A 358 -19.88 -15.46 49.80
C GLY A 358 -20.34 -14.06 49.38
N SER A 359 -20.95 -13.28 50.29
CA SER A 359 -21.39 -11.92 49.98
C SER A 359 -20.20 -10.96 49.84
N ILE A 360 -20.34 -9.98 48.95
CA ILE A 360 -19.32 -8.97 48.66
C ILE A 360 -19.73 -7.65 49.30
N LEU A 361 -18.91 -7.16 50.24
CA LEU A 361 -19.06 -5.83 50.82
C LEU A 361 -18.12 -4.86 50.11
N ASN A 362 -18.68 -3.99 49.28
CA ASN A 362 -17.91 -2.92 48.62
C ASN A 362 -17.60 -1.81 49.62
N LEU A 363 -16.31 -1.47 49.74
CA LEU A 363 -15.85 -0.42 50.63
C LEU A 363 -15.59 0.87 49.86
N LEU A 364 -14.84 0.76 48.76
CA LEU A 364 -14.45 1.89 47.92
C LEU A 364 -14.59 1.50 46.45
N LEU A 365 -15.06 2.47 45.67
CA LEU A 365 -15.07 2.40 44.22
C LEU A 365 -14.37 3.66 43.70
N LEU A 366 -13.23 3.47 43.05
CA LEU A 366 -12.37 4.54 42.59
C LEU A 366 -12.24 4.45 41.07
N LYS A 367 -12.33 5.59 40.40
CA LYS A 367 -11.95 5.71 38.98
C LYS A 367 -10.58 6.36 38.92
N ALA A 368 -9.64 5.73 38.22
CA ALA A 368 -8.33 6.31 37.94
C ALA A 368 -8.17 6.48 36.42
N ASP A 369 -7.75 7.67 36.01
CA ASP A 369 -7.46 7.99 34.61
C ASP A 369 -5.95 8.06 34.44
N LEU A 370 -5.41 7.22 33.55
CA LEU A 370 -3.98 7.00 33.32
C LEU A 370 -3.61 7.57 31.95
N GLY A 371 -2.65 8.49 31.92
CA GLY A 371 -2.01 8.97 30.70
C GLY A 371 -0.69 8.24 30.44
N LEU A 372 -0.61 7.48 29.35
CA LEU A 372 0.57 6.74 28.94
C LEU A 372 1.23 7.40 27.73
N ASN A 373 2.52 7.70 27.82
CA ASN A 373 3.30 8.15 26.67
C ASN A 373 3.51 6.99 25.70
N VAL A 374 3.35 7.26 24.41
CA VAL A 374 3.52 6.27 23.34
C VAL A 374 4.77 6.56 22.51
N HIS A 375 5.66 5.59 22.43
CA HIS A 375 6.75 5.57 21.48
C HIS A 375 6.39 4.71 20.27
N VAL A 376 6.31 5.35 19.11
CA VAL A 376 5.95 4.69 17.85
C VAL A 376 7.21 4.26 17.12
N SER A 377 7.26 3.00 16.70
CA SER A 377 8.34 2.46 15.87
C SER A 377 7.81 1.48 14.83
N ILE A 378 8.62 1.18 13.82
CA ILE A 378 8.30 0.18 12.79
C ILE A 378 9.30 -0.96 12.95
N SER A 379 8.79 -2.18 13.07
CA SER A 379 9.60 -3.41 13.13
C SER A 379 9.08 -4.40 12.10
N GLY A 380 9.91 -4.74 11.10
CA GLY A 380 9.48 -5.53 9.96
C GLY A 380 8.33 -4.82 9.20
N SER A 381 7.19 -5.50 9.08
CA SER A 381 5.96 -4.96 8.47
C SER A 381 4.91 -4.53 9.50
N SER A 382 5.31 -4.30 10.75
CA SER A 382 4.38 -3.99 11.86
C SER A 382 4.69 -2.64 12.49
N LEU A 383 3.61 -1.91 12.80
CA LEU A 383 3.66 -0.71 13.65
C LEU A 383 3.66 -1.15 15.12
N VAL A 384 4.68 -0.73 15.87
CA VAL A 384 4.84 -1.07 17.28
C VAL A 384 4.63 0.18 18.13
N LEU A 385 3.71 0.08 19.09
CA LEU A 385 3.40 1.13 20.07
C LEU A 385 3.93 0.69 21.44
N ALA A 386 5.03 1.29 21.88
CA ALA A 386 5.56 1.07 23.22
C ALA A 386 4.94 2.07 24.20
N LEU A 387 4.31 1.57 25.25
CA LEU A 387 3.62 2.38 26.26
C LEU A 387 4.50 2.57 27.50
N SER A 388 4.52 3.79 28.04
CA SER A 388 5.20 4.11 29.29
C SER A 388 4.36 5.06 30.13
N LEU A 389 4.41 4.95 31.46
CA LEU A 389 3.76 5.91 32.34
C LEU A 389 4.40 7.29 32.16
N GLY A 390 3.58 8.33 32.03
CA GLY A 390 4.05 9.71 32.12
C GLY A 390 4.85 9.91 33.40
N ARG A 391 6.05 10.48 33.29
CA ARG A 391 6.81 10.93 34.46
C ARG A 391 6.21 12.20 35.02
#